data_AF-A0A8X7X5P9-F1
#
_entry.id   AF-A0A8X7X5P9-F1
#
_cell.length_a   1.000
_cell.length_b   1.000
_cell.length_c   1.000
_cell.angle_alpha   90.00
_cell.angle_beta   90.00
_cell.angle_gamma   90.00
#
_symmetry.space_group_name_H-M   'P 1'
#
loop_
_entity.id
_entity.type
_entity.pdbx_description
1 polymer ?
#
loop_
_entity_poly.entity_id
_entity_poly.type
_entity_poly.pdbx_seq_one_letter_code
_entity_poly.pdbx_strand_id
1 'polypeptide(L)'
;MAKMFGRSVITKRAGRVTSAELGCAVSELNPSMKESYSMEWQDMVLSTRPEDRCSVKQKDTSRRESFQRQYEVGCLLQRSPTGVLRLGTAGNVREYQLPYRNVLPMPLFTPSDLGAKRHEPEVVLTPVIDGACPDKRAMSDITRDLPPVTQPARMDFTKMPRSLGRSMSQEAQRG
;
A
#
# COMPACT_ATOMS: atom_id res chain seq x y z
N MET A 1 -12.91 -4.18 33.55
CA MET A 1 -12.92 -5.27 32.54
C MET A 1 -13.69 -4.73 31.33
N ALA A 2 -12.98 -4.26 30.30
CA ALA A 2 -13.61 -3.64 29.13
C ALA A 2 -14.27 -4.73 28.27
N LYS A 3 -15.57 -4.61 27.97
CA LYS A 3 -16.27 -5.47 27.03
C LYS A 3 -15.82 -5.10 25.61
N MET A 4 -14.96 -5.93 25.00
CA MET A 4 -14.50 -5.76 23.62
C MET A 4 -15.41 -6.48 22.62
N PHE A 5 -16.70 -6.15 22.58
CA PHE A 5 -17.61 -6.73 21.58
C PHE A 5 -18.21 -5.60 20.75
N GLY A 6 -17.73 -5.46 19.52
CA GLY A 6 -18.37 -4.62 18.50
C GLY A 6 -19.44 -5.40 17.74
N ARG A 7 -20.10 -4.73 16.79
CA ARG A 7 -21.14 -5.35 15.96
C ARG A 7 -20.61 -6.60 15.26
N SER A 8 -21.33 -7.71 15.40
CA SER A 8 -20.98 -8.98 14.76
C SER A 8 -22.18 -9.55 13.99
N VAL A 9 -21.92 -10.09 12.80
CA VAL A 9 -22.91 -10.69 11.90
C VAL A 9 -22.39 -12.04 11.44
N ILE A 10 -23.20 -13.09 11.61
CA ILE A 10 -22.85 -14.46 11.17
C ILE A 10 -23.92 -14.93 10.19
N THR A 11 -23.50 -15.29 8.98
CA THR A 11 -24.36 -15.88 7.97
C THR A 11 -24.17 -17.39 7.96
N LYS A 12 -25.28 -18.12 8.03
CA LYS A 12 -25.32 -19.58 7.97
C LYS A 12 -26.19 -20.04 6.81
N ARG A 13 -25.80 -21.14 6.16
CA ARG A 13 -26.60 -21.85 5.16
C ARG A 13 -26.56 -23.34 5.48
N ALA A 14 -27.73 -23.98 5.54
CA ALA A 14 -27.86 -25.40 5.87
C ALA A 14 -27.08 -25.82 7.14
N GLY A 15 -27.11 -24.98 8.18
CA GLY A 15 -26.42 -25.23 9.45
C GLY A 15 -24.91 -24.91 9.47
N ARG A 16 -24.29 -24.64 8.32
CA ARG A 16 -22.86 -24.31 8.19
C ARG A 16 -22.65 -22.79 8.11
N VAL A 17 -21.58 -22.27 8.71
CA VAL A 17 -21.20 -20.85 8.59
C VAL A 17 -20.63 -20.60 7.20
N THR A 18 -21.24 -19.65 6.46
CA THR A 18 -20.78 -19.26 5.11
C THR A 18 -20.02 -17.94 5.13
N SER A 19 -20.32 -17.07 6.09
CA SER A 19 -19.61 -15.81 6.31
C SER A 19 -19.75 -15.39 7.77
N ALA A 20 -18.75 -14.72 8.30
CA ALA A 20 -18.83 -14.02 9.58
C ALA A 20 -18.07 -12.70 9.50
N GLU A 21 -18.69 -11.63 9.96
CA GLU A 21 -18.09 -10.32 10.15
C GLU A 21 -18.13 -10.02 11.65
N LEU A 22 -16.96 -9.91 12.28
CA LEU A 22 -16.83 -9.69 13.71
C LEU A 22 -16.22 -8.31 13.96
N GLY A 23 -16.86 -7.54 14.83
CA GLY A 23 -16.43 -6.21 15.23
C GLY A 23 -15.83 -6.18 16.63
N CYS A 24 -14.91 -5.25 16.84
CA CYS A 24 -14.37 -4.90 18.14
C CYS A 24 -14.71 -3.44 18.46
N ALA A 25 -14.85 -3.15 19.75
CA ALA A 25 -15.11 -1.81 20.24
C ALA A 25 -14.32 -1.54 21.52
N VAL A 26 -13.86 -0.31 21.69
CA VAL A 26 -13.19 0.23 22.87
C VAL A 26 -13.93 1.50 23.30
N SER A 27 -14.07 1.66 24.61
CA SER A 27 -14.62 2.86 25.24
C SER A 27 -13.85 3.14 26.52
N GLU A 28 -13.28 4.34 26.60
CA GLU A 28 -12.40 4.80 27.67
C GLU A 28 -12.88 6.16 28.16
N LEU A 29 -12.79 6.38 29.47
CA LEU A 29 -13.16 7.61 30.13
C LEU A 29 -12.03 8.01 31.06
N ASN A 30 -11.58 9.26 30.97
CA ASN A 30 -10.64 9.91 31.87
C ASN A 30 -11.37 11.00 32.66
N PRO A 31 -11.91 10.70 33.85
CA PRO A 31 -12.67 11.66 34.65
C PRO A 31 -11.84 12.85 35.11
N SER A 32 -10.54 12.67 35.36
CA SER A 32 -9.64 13.75 35.80
C SER A 32 -9.47 14.83 34.74
N MET A 33 -9.38 14.43 33.47
CA MET A 33 -9.23 15.37 32.35
C MET A 33 -10.57 15.71 31.67
N LYS A 34 -11.67 15.09 32.11
CA LYS A 34 -13.00 15.15 31.44
C LYS A 34 -12.92 14.73 29.97
N GLU A 35 -12.07 13.76 29.67
CA GLU A 35 -11.89 13.23 28.32
C GLU A 35 -12.57 11.87 28.18
N SER A 36 -13.06 11.59 26.98
CA SER A 36 -13.61 10.27 26.63
C SER A 36 -13.12 9.88 25.25
N TYR A 37 -12.83 8.59 25.06
CA TYR A 37 -12.43 8.00 23.79
C TYR A 37 -13.30 6.79 23.49
N SER A 38 -13.77 6.67 22.26
CA SER A 38 -14.46 5.48 21.78
C SER A 38 -14.07 5.16 20.35
N MET A 39 -13.98 3.87 20.05
CA MET A 39 -13.65 3.38 18.73
C MET A 39 -14.36 2.05 18.48
N GLU A 40 -14.92 1.88 17.29
CA GLU A 40 -15.46 0.60 16.81
C GLU A 40 -14.86 0.30 15.44
N TRP A 41 -14.50 -0.96 15.19
CA TRP A 41 -13.98 -1.39 13.90
C TRP A 41 -14.40 -2.83 13.58
N GLN A 42 -14.44 -3.15 12.28
CA GLN A 42 -14.58 -4.53 11.82
C GLN A 42 -13.23 -5.23 11.92
N ASP A 43 -13.07 -6.05 12.95
CA ASP A 43 -11.81 -6.74 13.26
C ASP A 43 -11.58 -7.92 12.32
N MET A 44 -12.56 -8.81 12.18
CA MET A 44 -12.40 -10.08 11.46
C MET A 44 -13.51 -10.31 10.43
N VAL A 45 -13.12 -10.79 9.25
CA VAL A 45 -14.00 -11.27 8.20
C VAL A 45 -13.59 -12.70 7.85
N LEU A 46 -14.50 -13.64 8.10
CA LEU A 46 -14.39 -15.02 7.66
C LEU A 46 -15.36 -15.22 6.50
N SER A 47 -14.88 -15.78 5.40
CA SER A 47 -15.72 -16.14 4.26
C SER A 47 -15.40 -17.55 3.80
N THR A 48 -16.43 -18.27 3.44
CA THR A 48 -16.31 -19.65 3.00
C THR A 48 -16.38 -19.70 1.48
N ARG A 49 -15.34 -20.23 0.82
CA ARG A 49 -15.35 -20.47 -0.63
C ARG A 49 -16.00 -21.81 -0.95
N PRO A 50 -16.94 -21.87 -1.91
CA PRO A 50 -17.64 -23.10 -2.27
C PRO A 50 -16.69 -24.14 -2.89
N GLU A 51 -17.03 -25.41 -2.67
CA GLU A 51 -16.21 -26.58 -3.03
C GLU A 51 -15.92 -26.68 -4.54
N ASP A 52 -16.85 -26.22 -5.37
CA ASP A 52 -16.76 -26.24 -6.84
C ASP A 52 -15.56 -25.44 -7.37
N ARG A 53 -15.06 -24.48 -6.57
CA ARG A 53 -13.90 -23.63 -6.90
C ARG A 53 -12.59 -24.14 -6.30
N CYS A 54 -12.65 -25.20 -5.49
CA CYS A 54 -11.53 -25.79 -4.79
C CYS A 54 -11.55 -27.30 -5.03
N SER A 55 -11.07 -27.70 -6.21
CA SER A 55 -11.03 -29.11 -6.62
C SER A 55 -9.66 -29.50 -7.16
N VAL A 56 -9.30 -30.75 -6.94
CA VAL A 56 -8.13 -31.42 -7.50
C VAL A 56 -8.63 -32.57 -8.35
N LYS A 57 -8.19 -32.62 -9.61
CA LYS A 57 -8.47 -33.73 -10.52
C LYS A 57 -7.16 -34.21 -11.13
N GLN A 58 -6.88 -35.49 -10.99
CA GLN A 58 -5.69 -36.15 -11.51
C GLN A 58 -6.12 -37.39 -12.28
N LYS A 59 -5.42 -37.68 -13.38
CA LYS A 59 -5.67 -38.86 -14.20
C LYS A 59 -4.32 -39.44 -14.60
N ASP A 60 -4.09 -40.70 -14.23
CA ASP A 60 -2.96 -41.49 -14.68
C ASP A 60 -3.46 -42.44 -15.77
N THR A 61 -3.15 -42.12 -17.02
CA THR A 61 -3.56 -42.94 -18.18
C THR A 61 -2.76 -44.23 -18.32
N SER A 62 -1.53 -44.26 -17.80
CA SER A 62 -0.67 -45.45 -17.84
C SER A 62 -1.20 -46.55 -16.94
N ARG A 63 -1.65 -46.17 -15.73
CA ARG A 63 -2.25 -47.06 -14.73
C ARG A 63 -3.77 -47.17 -14.83
N ARG A 64 -4.40 -46.37 -15.69
CA ARG A 64 -5.87 -46.22 -15.83
C ARG A 64 -6.54 -45.79 -14.52
N GLU A 65 -5.88 -44.93 -13.75
CA GLU A 65 -6.37 -44.43 -12.48
C GLU A 65 -6.86 -42.98 -12.63
N SER A 66 -7.87 -42.60 -11.84
CA SER A 66 -8.32 -41.23 -11.75
C SER A 66 -8.66 -40.87 -10.31
N PHE A 67 -8.23 -39.69 -9.89
CA PHE A 67 -8.50 -39.12 -8.57
C PHE A 67 -9.21 -37.78 -8.74
N GLN A 68 -10.29 -37.58 -7.98
CA GLN A 68 -11.00 -36.31 -7.92
C GLN A 68 -11.38 -36.01 -6.47
N ARG A 69 -11.09 -34.79 -6.01
CA ARG A 69 -11.45 -34.30 -4.69
C ARG A 69 -11.94 -32.87 -4.78
N GLN A 70 -13.01 -32.56 -4.06
CA GLN A 70 -13.52 -31.21 -3.84
C GLN A 70 -13.44 -30.91 -2.34
N TYR A 71 -13.22 -29.66 -1.97
CA TYR A 71 -13.12 -29.25 -0.57
C TYR A 71 -13.49 -27.79 -0.38
N GLU A 72 -14.02 -27.46 0.78
CA GLU A 72 -14.34 -26.08 1.14
C GLU A 72 -13.11 -25.39 1.75
N VAL A 73 -12.94 -24.10 1.47
CA VAL A 73 -11.85 -23.30 2.05
C VAL A 73 -12.41 -22.07 2.75
N GLY A 74 -12.18 -21.98 4.06
CA GLY A 74 -12.41 -20.76 4.83
C GLY A 74 -11.27 -19.77 4.58
N CYS A 75 -11.59 -18.58 4.11
CA CYS A 75 -10.69 -17.43 3.98
C CYS A 75 -10.92 -16.48 5.16
N LEU A 76 -9.85 -16.14 5.86
CA LEU A 76 -9.86 -15.24 7.02
C LEU A 76 -9.07 -13.98 6.70
N LEU A 77 -9.66 -12.83 6.99
CA LEU A 77 -9.01 -11.52 7.02
C LEU A 77 -9.26 -10.89 8.39
N GLN A 78 -8.22 -10.51 9.10
CA GLN A 78 -8.28 -9.78 10.36
C GLN A 78 -7.44 -8.51 10.28
N ARG A 79 -7.94 -7.40 10.82
CA ARG A 79 -7.31 -6.08 10.78
C ARG A 79 -7.41 -5.38 12.13
N SER A 80 -6.34 -4.71 12.56
CA SER A 80 -6.31 -3.95 13.80
C SER A 80 -6.04 -2.45 13.57
N PRO A 81 -6.46 -1.58 14.50
CA PRO A 81 -6.07 -0.16 14.52
C PRO A 81 -4.55 0.07 14.62
N THR A 82 -3.81 -0.91 15.12
CA THR A 82 -2.33 -0.88 15.23
C THR A 82 -1.61 -1.14 13.91
N GLY A 83 -2.36 -1.32 12.81
CA GLY A 83 -1.80 -1.58 11.49
C GLY A 83 -1.37 -3.03 11.26
N VAL A 84 -1.80 -3.97 12.09
CA VAL A 84 -1.58 -5.40 11.85
C VAL A 84 -2.70 -5.93 10.97
N LEU A 85 -2.34 -6.58 9.86
CA LEU A 85 -3.24 -7.28 8.96
C LEU A 85 -2.88 -8.77 8.93
N ARG A 86 -3.85 -9.63 9.20
CA ARG A 86 -3.71 -11.08 9.11
C ARG A 86 -4.62 -11.60 8.01
N LEU A 87 -4.08 -12.28 7.02
CA LEU A 87 -4.85 -12.79 5.88
C LEU A 87 -4.39 -14.21 5.52
N GLY A 88 -5.33 -15.09 5.23
CA GLY A 88 -5.03 -16.41 4.71
C GLY A 88 -6.23 -17.35 4.71
N THR A 89 -5.95 -18.65 4.69
CA THR A 89 -6.98 -19.67 4.92
C THR A 89 -7.09 -19.95 6.42
N ALA A 90 -8.22 -20.47 6.89
CA ALA A 90 -8.47 -20.68 8.32
C ALA A 90 -7.41 -21.55 9.04
N GLY A 91 -6.62 -22.34 8.31
CA GLY A 91 -5.49 -23.12 8.84
C GLY A 91 -4.10 -22.59 8.47
N ASN A 92 -3.99 -21.53 7.68
CA ASN A 92 -2.72 -20.95 7.25
C ASN A 92 -2.89 -19.44 7.03
N VAL A 93 -2.65 -18.68 8.09
CA VAL A 93 -2.78 -17.22 8.14
C VAL A 93 -1.40 -16.59 8.17
N ARG A 94 -1.20 -15.56 7.35
CA ARG A 94 0.02 -14.74 7.36
C ARG A 94 -0.27 -13.37 7.96
N GLU A 95 0.68 -12.86 8.72
CA GLU A 95 0.63 -11.52 9.32
C GLU A 95 1.46 -10.52 8.49
N TYR A 96 0.96 -9.29 8.41
CA TYR A 96 1.54 -8.19 7.66
C TYR A 96 1.45 -6.91 8.50
N GLN A 97 2.53 -6.12 8.53
CA GLN A 97 2.53 -4.79 9.14
C GLN A 97 2.23 -3.73 8.08
N LEU A 98 1.28 -2.85 8.37
CA LEU A 98 0.87 -1.73 7.54
C LEU A 98 1.53 -0.40 7.97
N PRO A 99 1.74 0.57 7.06
CA PRO A 99 1.53 0.44 5.61
C PRO A 99 2.52 -0.57 5.02
N TYR A 100 2.04 -1.38 4.06
CA TYR A 100 2.88 -2.39 3.46
C TYR A 100 4.02 -1.71 2.70
N ARG A 101 5.23 -1.78 3.25
CA ARG A 101 6.42 -1.30 2.56
C ARG A 101 6.70 -2.30 1.45
N ASN A 102 6.37 -1.91 0.21
CA ASN A 102 6.78 -2.63 -1.00
C ASN A 102 8.32 -2.52 -1.11
N VAL A 103 9.05 -3.27 -0.30
CA VAL A 103 10.47 -3.45 -0.51
C VAL A 103 10.57 -4.50 -1.62
N LEU A 104 10.59 -4.03 -2.86
CA LEU A 104 11.11 -4.88 -3.94
C LEU A 104 12.52 -5.30 -3.49
N PRO A 105 12.87 -6.60 -3.50
CA PRO A 105 14.24 -7.04 -3.20
C PRO A 105 15.20 -6.72 -4.35
N MET A 106 15.04 -5.55 -4.98
CA MET A 106 15.88 -5.08 -6.06
C MET A 106 16.23 -3.62 -5.83
N PRO A 107 17.52 -3.29 -5.74
CA PRO A 107 17.96 -1.92 -5.87
C PRO A 107 17.86 -1.52 -7.35
N LEU A 108 16.64 -1.36 -7.88
CA LEU A 108 16.43 -0.86 -9.26
C LEU A 108 16.87 0.60 -9.42
N PHE A 109 17.22 1.26 -8.31
CA PHE A 109 17.79 2.60 -8.28
C PHE A 109 18.96 2.70 -7.29
N THR A 110 19.78 1.66 -7.12
CA THR A 110 21.16 1.95 -6.67
C THR A 110 21.88 2.59 -7.84
N PRO A 111 22.29 3.87 -7.77
CA PRO A 111 23.26 4.38 -8.72
C PRO A 111 24.44 3.42 -8.72
N SER A 112 24.86 2.97 -9.91
CA SER A 112 26.05 2.15 -10.08
C SER A 112 27.19 2.84 -9.36
N ASP A 113 27.79 2.15 -8.40
CA ASP A 113 28.86 2.58 -7.50
C ASP A 113 29.65 3.83 -7.97
N LEU A 114 29.22 5.01 -7.50
CA LEU A 114 30.18 6.07 -7.19
C LEU A 114 30.71 5.73 -5.81
N GLY A 115 31.78 4.93 -5.79
CA GLY A 115 32.29 4.21 -4.62
C GLY A 115 32.34 5.04 -3.34
N ALA A 116 31.37 4.80 -2.46
CA ALA A 116 31.39 5.28 -1.09
C ALA A 116 31.61 4.08 -0.17
N LYS A 117 32.83 3.94 0.34
CA LYS A 117 33.11 3.04 1.47
C LYS A 117 32.22 3.46 2.64
N ARG A 118 31.59 2.46 3.27
CA ARG A 118 30.92 2.58 4.56
C ARG A 118 31.79 3.36 5.54
N HIS A 119 31.19 4.28 6.31
CA HIS A 119 31.56 4.39 7.70
C HIS A 119 30.32 4.64 8.56
N GLU A 120 30.16 3.79 9.57
CA GLU A 120 29.44 4.10 10.80
C GLU A 120 29.92 5.42 11.42
N PRO A 121 29.08 6.09 12.24
CA PRO A 121 29.28 7.48 12.57
C PRO A 121 30.28 7.64 13.71
N GLU A 122 31.42 8.25 13.42
CA GLU A 122 32.05 9.29 14.23
C GLU A 122 33.21 9.87 13.43
N VAL A 123 33.43 11.20 13.49
CA VAL A 123 34.74 11.87 13.56
C VAL A 123 34.58 13.35 13.21
N VAL A 124 34.95 14.14 14.21
CA VAL A 124 34.97 15.59 14.28
C VAL A 124 35.95 16.18 13.25
N LEU A 125 35.51 17.26 12.62
CA LEU A 125 36.23 18.07 11.63
C LEU A 125 37.35 18.88 12.29
N THR A 126 38.57 18.91 11.70
CA THR A 126 39.57 20.03 11.69
C THR A 126 40.92 19.56 11.08
N PRO A 127 41.82 20.45 10.62
CA PRO A 127 41.68 21.47 9.58
C PRO A 127 42.70 21.29 8.43
N VAL A 128 42.45 22.02 7.35
CA VAL A 128 43.20 22.02 6.08
C VAL A 128 44.63 22.58 6.23
N ILE A 129 45.60 21.91 5.60
CA ILE A 129 46.90 22.47 5.18
C ILE A 129 47.15 21.87 3.79
N ASP A 130 46.46 22.27 2.74
CA ASP A 130 46.73 23.48 1.97
C ASP A 130 45.52 23.73 1.04
N GLY A 131 45.11 24.99 0.92
CA GLY A 131 43.77 25.43 0.48
C GLY A 131 43.49 25.37 -1.02
N ALA A 132 43.74 24.24 -1.69
CA ALA A 132 43.52 24.08 -3.13
C ALA A 132 42.30 23.18 -3.45
N CYS A 133 41.28 23.75 -4.10
CA CYS A 133 40.14 23.02 -4.66
C CYS A 133 40.50 22.56 -6.09
N PRO A 134 40.64 21.25 -6.36
CA PRO A 134 41.22 20.76 -7.62
C PRO A 134 40.34 20.99 -8.86
N ASP A 135 39.04 21.22 -8.70
CA ASP A 135 38.09 21.32 -9.82
C ASP A 135 37.51 22.73 -10.04
N LYS A 136 38.13 23.78 -9.47
CA LYS A 136 37.65 25.15 -9.66
C LYS A 136 37.94 25.65 -11.09
N ARG A 137 36.91 25.71 -11.92
CA ARG A 137 36.96 26.32 -13.26
C ARG A 137 36.88 27.84 -13.21
N ALA A 138 37.48 28.52 -14.18
CA ALA A 138 37.42 29.98 -14.28
C ALA A 138 36.02 30.45 -14.71
N MET A 139 35.52 31.55 -14.12
CA MET A 139 34.17 32.07 -14.38
C MET A 139 33.90 32.44 -15.85
N SER A 140 34.94 32.78 -16.61
CA SER A 140 34.87 33.04 -18.04
C SER A 140 34.54 31.80 -18.87
N ASP A 141 34.92 30.62 -18.40
CA ASP A 141 34.67 29.36 -19.11
C ASP A 141 33.24 28.87 -18.88
N ILE A 142 32.65 29.22 -17.75
CA ILE A 142 31.28 28.85 -17.38
C ILE A 142 30.23 29.65 -18.18
N THR A 143 30.56 30.89 -18.56
CA THR A 143 29.61 31.83 -19.18
C THR A 143 29.65 31.86 -20.71
N ARG A 144 30.60 31.16 -21.33
CA ARG A 144 30.76 31.10 -22.81
C ARG A 144 29.74 30.22 -23.52
N ASP A 145 29.23 29.19 -22.85
CA ASP A 145 28.34 28.20 -23.48
C ASP A 145 26.85 28.53 -23.29
N LEU A 146 26.52 29.70 -22.74
CA LEU A 146 25.13 30.12 -22.58
C LEU A 146 24.62 30.80 -23.86
N PRO A 147 23.51 30.32 -24.46
CA PRO A 147 22.90 31.00 -25.60
C PRO A 147 22.42 32.41 -25.20
N PRO A 148 22.48 33.40 -26.11
CA PRO A 148 22.11 34.77 -25.79
C PRO A 148 20.66 34.86 -25.34
N VAL A 149 20.44 35.43 -24.16
CA VAL A 149 19.12 35.60 -23.55
C VAL A 149 18.39 36.74 -24.26
N THR A 150 17.58 36.41 -25.26
CA THR A 150 16.60 37.34 -25.83
C THR A 150 15.49 37.56 -24.81
N GLN A 151 15.37 38.78 -24.27
CA GLN A 151 14.26 39.11 -23.36
C GLN A 151 12.93 38.97 -24.12
N PRO A 152 11.97 38.15 -23.67
CA PRO A 152 10.68 38.06 -24.34
C PRO A 152 9.93 39.38 -24.19
N ALA A 153 9.67 40.05 -25.33
CA ALA A 153 8.87 41.27 -25.39
C ALA A 153 7.38 40.96 -25.16
N ARG A 154 6.70 41.90 -24.49
CA ARG A 154 5.40 41.77 -23.81
C ARG A 154 4.21 41.50 -24.75
N MET A 155 3.20 40.81 -24.19
CA MET A 155 1.92 40.38 -24.80
C MET A 155 1.00 41.53 -25.24
N ASP A 156 0.25 41.31 -26.32
CA ASP A 156 -1.04 41.98 -26.58
C ASP A 156 -2.10 40.95 -27.03
N PHE A 157 -3.26 40.97 -26.35
CA PHE A 157 -4.37 40.05 -26.55
C PHE A 157 -5.32 40.54 -27.66
N THR A 158 -5.46 39.78 -28.75
CA THR A 158 -6.54 39.99 -29.74
C THR A 158 -7.23 38.69 -30.15
N LYS A 159 -8.41 38.49 -29.55
CA LYS A 159 -9.69 37.89 -30.01
C LYS A 159 -9.69 36.64 -30.95
N MET A 160 -10.07 35.50 -30.33
CA MET A 160 -10.75 34.22 -30.74
C MET A 160 -11.39 34.09 -32.16
N PRO A 161 -11.73 32.88 -32.70
CA PRO A 161 -12.17 31.65 -31.98
C PRO A 161 -11.75 30.26 -32.55
N ARG A 162 -11.79 29.20 -31.72
CA ARG A 162 -12.39 27.89 -32.07
C ARG A 162 -12.43 26.91 -30.88
N SER A 163 -13.62 26.87 -30.27
CA SER A 163 -14.29 25.76 -29.57
C SER A 163 -13.44 24.73 -28.79
N LEU A 164 -13.23 25.01 -27.50
CA LEU A 164 -13.24 23.97 -26.48
C LEU A 164 -14.69 23.71 -26.08
N GLY A 165 -15.20 22.50 -26.31
CA GLY A 165 -16.50 22.12 -25.76
C GLY A 165 -17.09 20.86 -26.36
N ARG A 166 -16.91 19.74 -25.65
CA ARG A 166 -18.03 18.94 -25.12
C ARG A 166 -17.49 17.79 -24.26
N SER A 167 -17.50 18.04 -22.96
CA SER A 167 -17.67 17.01 -21.95
C SER A 167 -19.10 16.48 -22.02
N MET A 168 -19.29 15.16 -21.94
CA MET A 168 -20.57 14.50 -21.72
C MET A 168 -20.34 13.31 -20.79
N SER A 169 -20.52 13.54 -19.49
CA SER A 169 -20.86 12.49 -18.52
C SER A 169 -22.31 12.07 -18.78
N GLN A 170 -22.59 10.77 -18.83
CA GLN A 170 -23.95 10.26 -18.66
C GLN A 170 -24.00 9.35 -17.45
N GLU A 171 -24.75 9.81 -16.45
CA GLU A 171 -25.08 9.13 -15.22
C GLU A 171 -26.60 8.88 -15.20
N ALA A 172 -26.96 7.67 -14.76
CA ALA A 172 -28.24 7.21 -14.20
C ALA A 172 -29.58 7.52 -14.88
N GLN A 173 -30.32 6.45 -15.22
CA GLN A 173 -31.77 6.44 -15.01
C GLN A 173 -32.25 5.09 -14.46
N ARG A 174 -32.70 5.13 -13.21
CA ARG A 174 -33.67 4.21 -12.61
C ARG A 174 -35.03 4.48 -13.24
N GLY A 175 -35.76 3.41 -13.51
CA GLY A 175 -37.17 3.38 -13.91
C GLY A 175 -37.56 1.94 -14.09
#